data_AF-A0A1F6UR38-F1
#
_entry.id   AF-A0A1F6UR38-F1
#
_cell.length_a   1.000
_cell.length_b   1.000
_cell.length_c   1.000
_cell.angle_alpha   90.00
_cell.angle_beta   90.00
_cell.angle_gamma   90.00
#
_symmetry.space_group_name_H-M   'P 1'
#
loop_
_entity.id
_entity.type
_entity.pdbx_description
1 polymer ?
#
loop_
_entity_poly.entity_id
_entity_poly.type
_entity_poly.pdbx_seq_one_letter_code
_entity_poly.pdbx_strand_id
1 'polypeptide(L)' 'MTVEVSNKPIDYAKEIGNVVVHFTKKDKPVFFEILDASKFFTKAGNVMKKSGAFKIFPTKKSVFV' A
#
# COMPACT_ATOMS: atom_id res chain seq x y z
N MET A 1 8.17 0.27 -5.73
CA MET A 1 7.35 1.51 -5.71
C MET A 1 7.61 2.20 -4.39
N THR A 2 7.70 3.53 -4.37
CA THR A 2 7.98 4.30 -3.15
C THR A 2 6.84 5.25 -2.84
N VAL A 3 6.56 5.48 -1.56
CA VAL A 3 5.53 6.41 -1.09
C VAL A 3 6.11 7.22 0.07
N GLU A 4 6.15 8.54 -0.11
CA GLU A 4 6.54 9.47 0.94
C GLU A 4 5.31 9.94 1.71
N VAL A 5 5.39 9.88 3.04
CA VAL A 5 4.31 10.29 3.95
C VAL A 5 4.68 11.56 4.71
N SER A 6 5.97 11.83 4.89
CA SER A 6 6.46 13.05 5.52
C SER A 6 7.91 13.32 5.13
N ASN A 7 8.25 14.60 5.00
CA ASN A 7 9.60 15.12 4.83
C ASN A 7 10.47 15.11 6.12
N LYS A 8 10.12 14.29 7.12
CA LYS A 8 10.89 14.20 8.36
C LYS A 8 12.11 13.30 8.17
N PRO A 9 13.19 13.50 8.95
CA PRO A 9 14.39 12.67 8.85
C PRO A 9 14.10 11.19 9.11
N ILE A 10 14.69 10.34 8.27
CA ILE A 10 14.72 8.88 8.46
C ILE A 10 15.81 8.56 9.47
N ASP A 11 15.47 7.73 10.46
CA ASP A 11 16.39 7.26 11.49
C ASP A 11 16.71 5.76 11.33
N TYR A 12 15.68 4.95 11.09
CA TYR A 12 15.85 3.52 10.86
C TYR A 12 14.75 2.99 9.94
N ALA A 13 14.93 1.76 9.44
CA ALA A 13 13.94 1.06 8.64
C ALA A 13 13.62 -0.33 9.22
N LYS A 14 12.40 -0.81 8.98
CA LYS A 14 11.98 -2.19 9.30
C LYS A 14 11.30 -2.80 8.08
N GLU A 15 11.69 -4.03 7.75
CA GLU A 15 11.01 -4.83 6.75
C GLU A 15 9.78 -5.50 7.37
N ILE A 16 8.61 -5.28 6.77
CA ILE A 16 7.33 -5.83 7.20
C ILE A 16 6.70 -6.51 5.99
N GLY A 17 6.98 -7.80 5.83
CA GLY A 17 6.49 -8.59 4.71
C GLY A 17 7.14 -8.16 3.39
N ASN A 18 6.40 -7.49 2.51
CA ASN A 18 6.87 -7.08 1.18
C ASN A 18 7.01 -5.55 1.06
N VAL A 19 7.16 -4.89 2.21
CA VAL A 19 7.28 -3.45 2.34
C VAL A 19 8.37 -3.14 3.35
N VAL A 20 9.28 -2.24 3.01
CA VAL A 20 10.22 -1.62 3.96
C VAL A 20 9.61 -0.31 4.43
N VAL A 21 9.49 -0.14 5.74
CA VAL A 21 8.94 1.07 6.35
C VAL A 21 10.06 1.81 7.05
N HIS A 22 10.22 3.08 6.70
CA HIS A 22 11.22 3.98 7.27
C HIS A 22 10.56 4.83 8.36
N PHE A 23 11.25 4.95 9.48
CA PHE A 23 10.76 5.60 10.68
C PHE A 23 11.68 6.73 11.11
N THR A 24 11.10 7.71 11.80
CA THR A 24 11.86 8.67 12.63
C THR A 24 12.32 8.02 13.93
N LYS A 25 13.20 8.71 14.68
CA LYS A 25 13.60 8.37 16.06
C LYS A 25 12.44 8.14 17.04
N LYS A 26 11.24 8.65 16.74
CA LYS A 26 10.03 8.53 17.58
C LYS A 26 9.04 7.50 17.02
N ASP A 27 9.52 6.54 16.24
CA ASP A 27 8.72 5.45 15.63
C ASP A 27 7.58 5.92 14.73
N LYS A 28 7.65 7.16 14.23
CA LYS A 28 6.69 7.66 13.23
C LYS A 28 7.10 7.23 11.83
N PRO A 29 6.23 6.57 11.03
CA PRO A 29 6.53 6.22 9.65
C PRO A 29 6.61 7.48 8.79
N VAL A 30 7.58 7.51 7.87
CA VAL A 30 7.85 8.67 7.00
C VAL A 30 7.94 8.29 5.53
N PHE A 31 8.39 7.08 5.24
CA PHE A 31 8.61 6.62 3.88
C PHE A 31 8.40 5.11 3.77
N PHE A 32 7.84 4.68 2.65
CA PHE A 32 7.50 3.29 2.40
C PHE A 32 8.12 2.85 1.07
N GLU A 33 8.77 1.70 1.07
CA GLU A 33 9.27 1.03 -0.12
C GLU A 33 8.52 -0.28 -0.30
N ILE A 34 7.71 -0.36 -1.34
CA ILE A 34 7.03 -1.60 -1.74
C ILE A 34 7.98 -2.34 -2.68
N LEU A 35 8.51 -3.47 -2.20
CA LEU A 35 9.55 -4.24 -2.88
C LEU A 35 8.98 -4.93 -4.14
N ASP A 36 7.84 -5.59 -4.02
CA ASP A 36 7.09 -6.17 -5.14
C ASP A 36 5.64 -5.63 -5.14
N ALA A 37 5.41 -4.60 -5.95
CA ALA A 37 4.12 -3.94 -6.07
C ALA A 37 3.02 -4.88 -6.56
N SER A 38 3.33 -5.79 -7.48
CA SER A 38 2.37 -6.74 -8.04
C SER A 38 1.83 -7.67 -6.96
N LYS A 39 2.71 -8.25 -6.14
CA LYS A 39 2.29 -9.07 -4.99
C LYS A 39 1.51 -8.27 -3.96
N PHE A 40 1.91 -7.03 -3.70
CA PHE A 40 1.22 -6.15 -2.76
C PHE A 40 -0.24 -5.89 -3.19
N PHE A 41 -0.46 -5.42 -4.41
CA PHE A 41 -1.81 -5.15 -4.92
C PHE A 41 -2.66 -6.41 -5.07
N THR A 42 -2.05 -7.54 -5.48
CA THR A 42 -2.75 -8.82 -5.55
C THR A 42 -3.28 -9.25 -4.18
N LYS A 43 -2.44 -9.15 -3.14
CA LYS A 43 -2.83 -9.50 -1.76
C LYS A 43 -3.90 -8.54 -1.24
N ALA A 44 -3.74 -7.23 -1.44
CA ALA A 44 -4.74 -6.23 -1.06
C ALA A 44 -6.10 -6.48 -1.75
N GLY A 45 -6.09 -6.73 -3.06
CA GLY A 45 -7.29 -7.06 -3.83
C GLY A 45 -7.97 -8.34 -3.35
N ASN A 46 -7.20 -9.38 -3.00
CA ASN A 46 -7.74 -10.62 -2.45
C ASN A 46 -8.40 -10.42 -1.08
N VAL A 47 -7.82 -9.58 -0.21
CA VAL A 47 -8.42 -9.20 1.07
C VAL A 47 -9.75 -8.47 0.85
N MET A 48 -9.77 -7.49 -0.06
CA MET A 48 -10.98 -6.72 -0.42
C MET A 48 -12.11 -7.59 -1.01
N LYS A 49 -11.74 -8.61 -1.80
CA LYS A 49 -12.70 -9.60 -2.33
C LYS A 49 -13.28 -10.46 -1.21
N LYS A 50 -12.43 -10.94 -0.29
CA LYS A 50 -12.85 -11.79 0.83
C LYS A 50 -13.72 -11.04 1.84
N SER A 51 -13.51 -9.74 2.04
CA SER A 51 -14.30 -8.93 2.97
C SER A 51 -15.67 -8.49 2.42
N GLY A 52 -16.00 -8.81 1.16
CA GLY A 52 -17.25 -8.37 0.52
C GLY A 52 -17.29 -6.89 0.11
N ALA A 53 -16.26 -6.10 0.47
CA ALA A 53 -16.15 -4.68 0.12
C ALA A 53 -16.05 -4.42 -1.39
N PHE A 54 -15.66 -5.44 -2.18
CA PHE A 54 -15.62 -5.35 -3.64
C PHE A 54 -17.00 -5.15 -4.30
N LYS A 55 -18.10 -5.47 -3.60
CA LYS A 55 -19.47 -5.33 -4.14
C LYS A 55 -19.95 -3.86 -4.22
N ILE A 56 -19.20 -2.91 -3.64
CA ILE A 56 -19.60 -1.50 -3.47
C ILE A 56 -19.08 -0.59 -4.59
N PHE A 57 -18.13 -1.04 -5.42
CA PHE A 57 -17.75 -0.29 -6.63
C PHE A 57 -18.63 -0.75 -7.80
N PRO A 58 -19.58 0.07 -8.29
CA PRO A 58 -20.31 -0.27 -9.50
C PRO A 58 -19.29 -0.32 -10.64
N THR A 59 -19.17 -1.49 -11.27
CA THR A 59 -18.52 -1.60 -12.56
C THR A 59 -19.29 -0.71 -13.52
N LYS A 60 -18.81 0.52 -13.75
CA LYS A 60 -19.35 1.35 -14.81
C LYS A 60 -19.06 0.60 -16.10
N LYS A 61 -20.06 -0.13 -16.63
CA LYS A 61 -20.01 -0.68 -17.99
C LYS A 61 -19.68 0.49 -18.90
N SER A 62 -18.49 0.47 -19.48
CA SER A 62 -18.16 1.33 -20.61
C SER A 62 -19.07 0.88 -21.74
N VAL A 63 -20.20 1.55 -21.91
CA VAL A 63 -20.98 1.48 -23.14
C VAL A 63 -20.20 2.32 -24.13
N PHE A 64 -19.43 1.67 -24.99
CA PHE A 64 -19.03 2.28 -26.25
C PHE A 64 -20.30 2.32 -27.12
N VAL A 65 -20.80 3.53 -27.36
CA VAL A 65 -21.73 3.84 -28.44
C VAL A 65 -20.92 4.55 -29.51
#